data_AF-A0A822GW19-F1
#
_entry.id   AF-A0A822GW19-F1
#
_cell.length_a   1.000
_cell.length_b   1.000
_cell.length_c   1.000
_cell.angle_alpha   90.00
_cell.angle_beta   90.00
_cell.angle_gamma   90.00
#
_symmetry.space_group_name_H-M   'P 1'
#
loop_
_entity.id
_entity.type
_entity.pdbx_description
1 polymer ?
#
loop_
_entity_poly.entity_id
_entity_poly.type
_entity_poly.pdbx_seq_one_letter_code
_entity_poly.pdbx_strand_id
1 'polypeptide(L)' 'GYQILKNDRAIGPSISLDKRRVSIHDLEVGNQYLLQVVPLTNQSGSIPFQTGEG' A
#
# COMPACT_ATOMS: atom_id res chain seq x y z
N GLY A 1 10.51 4.52 -1.96
CA GLY A 1 9.72 4.20 -0.75
C GLY A 1 8.46 3.46 -1.14
N TYR A 2 7.55 3.24 -0.22
CA TYR A 2 6.23 2.64 -0.48
C TYR A 2 5.12 3.64 -0.15
N GLN A 3 3.94 3.45 -0.74
CA GLN A 3 2.72 4.17 -0.41
C GLN A 3 1.63 3.17 -0.06
N ILE A 4 0.81 3.48 0.95
CA ILE A 4 -0.41 2.72 1.22
C ILE A 4 -1.55 3.33 0.44
N LEU A 5 -2.27 2.49 -0.29
CA LEU A 5 -3.55 2.83 -0.91
C LEU A 5 -4.68 2.20 -0.11
N LYS A 6 -5.74 2.97 0.15
CA LYS A 6 -7.03 2.53 0.68
C LYS A 6 -8.08 2.80 -0.39
N ASN A 7 -8.65 1.75 -0.97
CA ASN A 7 -9.59 1.86 -2.11
C ASN A 7 -9.02 2.77 -3.21
N ASP A 8 -7.80 2.44 -3.68
CA ASP A 8 -7.04 3.14 -4.72
C ASP A 8 -6.62 4.60 -4.40
N ARG A 9 -6.85 5.07 -3.17
CA ARG A 9 -6.42 6.40 -2.72
C ARG A 9 -5.25 6.32 -1.76
N ALA A 10 -4.21 7.11 -2.01
CA ALA A 10 -3.07 7.22 -1.10
C ALA A 10 -3.51 7.74 0.27
N ILE A 11 -3.12 7.03 1.32
CA ILE A 11 -3.32 7.43 2.71
C ILE A 11 -2.01 7.48 3.47
N GLY A 12 -1.86 8.49 4.32
CA GLY A 12 -0.67 8.67 5.14
C GLY A 12 0.60 9.00 4.35
N PRO A 13 1.73 9.19 5.06
CA PRO A 13 3.01 9.52 4.45
C PRO A 13 3.63 8.34 3.71
N SER A 14 4.61 8.64 2.87
CA SER A 14 5.43 7.62 2.25
C SER A 14 6.23 6.84 3.29
N ILE A 15 6.42 5.56 3.01
CA ILE A 15 7.10 4.62 3.89
C ILE A 15 8.51 4.38 3.36
N SER A 16 9.49 4.45 4.25
CA SER A 16 10.88 4.16 3.91
C SER A 16 11.07 2.68 3.53
N LEU A 17 12.06 2.40 2.68
CA LEU A 17 12.30 1.06 2.11
C LEU A 17 12.72 0.02 3.15
N ASP A 18 13.32 0.44 4.26
CA ASP A 18 13.76 -0.40 5.37
C ASP A 18 12.61 -0.82 6.32
N LYS A 19 11.46 -0.14 6.23
CA LYS A 19 10.33 -0.38 7.12
C LYS A 19 9.50 -1.58 6.65
N ARG A 20 9.38 -2.59 7.52
CA ARG A 20 8.67 -3.86 7.22
C ARG A 20 7.25 -3.94 7.74
N ARG A 21 6.81 -2.98 8.57
CA ARG A 21 5.48 -2.99 9.21
C ARG A 21 4.88 -1.59 9.23
N VAL A 22 3.56 -1.53 9.05
CA VAL A 22 2.77 -0.30 9.10
C VAL A 22 1.50 -0.55 9.89
N SER A 23 1.04 0.48 10.58
CA SER A 23 -0.23 0.49 11.29
C SER A 23 -1.18 1.41 10.54
N ILE A 24 -2.42 0.97 10.38
CA ILE A 24 -3.50 1.76 9.78
C ILE A 24 -4.48 2.08 10.90
N HIS A 25 -4.80 3.36 11.03
CA HIS A 25 -5.71 3.89 12.04
C HIS A 25 -7.00 4.38 11.34
N ASP A 26 -8.03 4.68 12.14
CA ASP A 26 -9.27 5.32 11.68
C ASP A 26 -10.02 4.55 10.58
N LEU A 27 -10.18 3.24 10.78
CA LEU A 27 -11.09 2.41 9.99
C LEU A 27 -12.48 2.42 10.65
N GLU A 28 -13.51 2.62 9.85
CA GLU A 28 -14.89 2.61 10.36
C GLU A 28 -15.42 1.18 10.46
N VAL A 29 -16.11 0.89 11.56
CA VAL A 29 -16.69 -0.43 11.83
C VAL A 29 -17.78 -0.75 10.80
N GLY A 30 -17.77 -1.99 10.29
CA GLY A 30 -18.77 -2.48 9.33
C GLY A 30 -18.42 -2.21 7.86
N ASN A 31 -17.33 -1.51 7.58
CA ASN A 31 -16.86 -1.25 6.22
C ASN A 31 -15.75 -2.23 5.79
N GLN A 32 -15.75 -2.58 4.51
CA GLN A 32 -14.68 -3.33 3.88
C GLN A 32 -13.74 -2.38 3.13
N TYR A 33 -12.43 -2.63 3.25
CA TYR A 33 -11.40 -1.82 2.60
C TYR A 33 -10.44 -2.72 1.82
N LEU A 34 -10.07 -2.29 0.62
CA LEU A 34 -8.93 -2.84 -0.10
C LEU A 34 -7.69 -2.04 0.28
N LEU A 35 -6.68 -2.74 0.79
CA LEU A 35 -5.40 -2.15 1.21
C LEU A 35 -4.28 -2.67 0.32
N GLN A 36 -3.48 -1.77 -0.23
CA GLN A 36 -2.33 -2.11 -1.07
C GLN A 36 -1.10 -1.33 -0.63
N VAL A 37 0.05 -2.02 -0.58
CA VAL A 37 1.36 -1.41 -0.38
C VAL A 37 2.02 -1.37 -1.74
N VAL A 38 2.10 -0.18 -2.34
CA VAL A 38 2.67 -0.01 -3.69
C VAL A 38 4.04 0.65 -3.60
N PRO A 39 5.03 0.21 -4.39
CA PRO A 39 6.28 0.96 -4.50
C PRO A 39 5.98 2.33 -5.09
N LEU A 40 6.49 3.38 -4.46
CA LEU A 40 6.61 4.69 -5.10
C LEU A 40 7.69 4.54 -6.16
N THR A 41 7.29 4.15 -7.36
CA THR A 41 8.17 4.16 -8.50
C THR A 41 8.46 5.61 -8.85
N ASN A 42 9.73 5.97 -8.94
CA ASN A 42 10.12 7.21 -9.59
C ASN A 42 9.79 7.03 -11.09
N GLN A 43 8.55 7.29 -11.49
CA GLN A 43 8.07 7.39 -12.89
C GLN A 43 8.86 6.61 -13.95
N SER A 44 9.07 5.31 -13.75
CA SER A 44 9.47 4.38 -14.79
C SER A 44 9.13 2.97 -14.33
N GLY A 45 7.94 2.53 -14.75
CA GLY A 45 7.49 1.14 -14.77
C GLY A 45 7.88 0.25 -13.60
N SER A 46 6.99 0.06 -12.63
CA SER A 46 6.99 -1.20 -11.89
C SER A 46 5.60 -1.82 -11.97
N ILE A 47 5.57 -2.92 -12.70
CA ILE A 47 4.53 -3.94 -12.71
C ILE A 47 4.18 -4.35 -11.27
N PRO A 48 2.88 -4.40 -10.90
CA PRO A 48 2.48 -4.88 -9.58
C PRO A 48 2.88 -6.35 -9.39
N PHE A 49 3.43 -6.67 -8.23
CA PHE A 49 3.77 -8.04 -7.84
C PHE A 49 2.47 -8.84 -7.64
N GLN A 50 2.17 -9.75 -8.57
CA GLN A 50 1.16 -10.80 -8.38
C GLN A 50 1.82 -11.98 -7.67
N THR A 51 1.35 -12.31 -6.46
CA THR A 51 1.58 -13.62 -5.86
C THR A 51 0.89 -14.67 -6.71
N GLY A 52 1.68 -15.53 -7.38
CA GLY A 52 1.18 -16.76 -7.98
C GLY A 52 0.80 -17.76 -6.89
N GLU A 53 -0.37 -18.39 -7.06
CA GLU A 53 -0.79 -19.56 -6.30
C GLU A 53 0.22 -20.70 -6.51
N GLY A 54 0.55 -21.40 -5.43
CA GLY A 54 1.35 -22.64 -5.46
C GLY A 54 0.53 -23.85 -5.87
#